data_AF-R6LN00-F1
#
_entry.id   AF-R6LN00-F1
#
_cell.length_a   1.000
_cell.length_b   1.000
_cell.length_c   1.000
_cell.angle_alpha   90.00
_cell.angle_beta   90.00
_cell.angle_gamma   90.00
#
_symmetry.space_group_name_H-M   'P 1'
#
loop_
_entity.id
_entity.type
_entity.pdbx_description
1 polymer ?
#
loop_
_entity_poly.entity_id
_entity_poly.type
_entity_poly.pdbx_seq_one_letter_code
_entity_poly.pdbx_strand_id
1 'polypeptide(L)'
;MRLGELEITGRTVLAPMAGVTDWAFRTVCAELGAAVTVTEMVSSRALVYQDKKSRGLLRKTPSGVCGAQIFGNDPAIMAEAAGIALELSGCDFIDINMGCPMPKIAGNGDGCALMQNVELAARIVEAGAAAVPGPGAGRRCRCR
;
A
#
# COMPACT_ATOMS: atom_id res chain seq x y z
N MET A 1 8.48 4.30 16.47
CA MET A 1 9.05 3.68 15.23
C MET A 1 9.17 4.77 14.18
N ARG A 2 10.02 4.62 13.15
CA ARG A 2 10.06 5.55 12.01
C ARG A 2 9.83 4.81 10.69
N LEU A 3 9.06 5.40 9.79
CA LEU A 3 8.93 4.96 8.39
C LEU A 3 9.31 6.13 7.48
N GLY A 4 10.55 6.13 6.99
CA GLY A 4 11.14 7.32 6.37
C GLY A 4 11.12 8.50 7.35
N GLU A 5 10.49 9.60 6.92
CA GLU A 5 10.30 10.81 7.75
C GLU A 5 9.05 10.76 8.64
N LEU A 6 8.20 9.72 8.52
CA LEU A 6 7.03 9.56 9.38
C LEU A 6 7.45 9.06 10.76
N GLU A 7 7.24 9.89 11.77
CA GLU A 7 7.33 9.49 13.17
C GLU A 7 6.05 8.74 13.57
N ILE A 8 6.22 7.54 14.10
CA ILE A 8 5.12 6.67 14.52
C ILE A 8 5.18 6.48 16.03
N THR A 9 4.22 7.11 16.70
CA THR A 9 4.01 7.00 18.15
C THR A 9 3.27 5.70 18.45
N GLY A 10 4.02 4.67 18.85
CA GLY A 10 3.50 3.34 19.17
C GLY A 10 4.29 2.22 18.47
N ARG A 11 3.84 0.97 18.70
CA ARG A 11 4.54 -0.24 18.22
C ARG A 11 3.62 -1.26 17.53
N THR A 12 2.33 -0.95 17.39
CA THR A 12 1.32 -1.84 16.82
C THR A 12 0.98 -1.41 15.40
N VAL A 13 0.99 -2.36 14.47
CA VAL A 13 0.58 -2.15 13.07
C VAL A 13 -0.57 -3.09 12.79
N LEU A 14 -1.72 -2.55 12.41
CA LEU A 14 -2.82 -3.36 11.91
C LEU A 14 -2.48 -3.86 10.50
N ALA A 15 -2.36 -5.18 10.35
CA ALA A 15 -2.08 -5.80 9.06
C ALA A 15 -3.27 -5.62 8.10
N PRO A 16 -3.01 -5.41 6.80
CA PRO A 16 -4.07 -5.35 5.79
C PRO A 16 -4.65 -6.75 5.55
N MET A 17 -5.97 -6.86 5.58
CA MET A 17 -6.72 -8.10 5.34
C MET A 17 -7.92 -7.79 4.44
N ALA A 18 -7.87 -8.27 3.20
CA ALA A 18 -8.94 -8.08 2.23
C ALA A 18 -10.27 -8.63 2.77
N GLY A 19 -11.34 -7.83 2.68
CA GLY A 19 -12.67 -8.14 3.21
C GLY A 19 -12.82 -8.02 4.73
N VAL A 20 -11.76 -7.65 5.47
CA VAL A 20 -11.79 -7.55 6.94
C VAL A 20 -11.41 -6.15 7.40
N THR A 21 -10.25 -5.65 6.99
CA THR A 21 -9.79 -4.31 7.40
C THR A 21 -10.39 -3.25 6.51
N ASP A 22 -11.72 -3.12 6.48
CA ASP A 22 -12.40 -2.01 5.80
C ASP A 22 -12.15 -0.67 6.52
N TRP A 23 -12.67 0.43 5.97
CA TRP A 23 -12.47 1.75 6.57
C TRP A 23 -13.01 1.86 8.00
N ALA A 24 -14.17 1.26 8.28
CA ALA A 24 -14.81 1.35 9.60
C ALA A 24 -13.98 0.58 10.64
N PHE A 25 -13.59 -0.65 10.33
CA PHE A 25 -12.76 -1.48 11.19
C PHE A 25 -11.41 -0.81 11.50
N ARG A 26 -10.72 -0.31 10.46
CA ARG A 26 -9.44 0.39 10.64
C ARG A 26 -9.59 1.64 11.51
N THR A 27 -10.69 2.37 11.37
CA THR A 27 -10.97 3.57 12.18
C THR A 27 -11.09 3.22 13.66
N VAL A 28 -11.90 2.20 13.99
CA VAL A 28 -12.01 1.72 15.37
C VAL A 28 -10.65 1.25 15.92
N CYS A 29 -9.87 0.49 15.13
CA CYS A 29 -8.54 0.07 15.55
C CYS A 29 -7.58 1.24 15.79
N ALA A 30 -7.61 2.27 14.95
CA ALA A 30 -6.78 3.47 15.12
C ALA A 30 -7.16 4.22 16.41
N GLU A 31 -8.46 4.39 16.68
CA GLU A 31 -8.96 4.99 17.92
C GLU A 31 -8.59 4.19 19.18
N LEU A 32 -8.51 2.86 19.07
CA LEU A 32 -8.07 1.97 20.14
C LEU A 32 -6.54 1.83 20.25
N GLY A 33 -5.76 2.59 19.49
CA GLY A 33 -4.30 2.66 19.65
C GLY A 33 -3.47 1.83 18.66
N ALA A 34 -4.03 1.40 17.53
CA ALA A 34 -3.21 0.94 16.41
C ALA A 34 -2.39 2.12 15.87
N ALA A 35 -1.06 2.06 16.01
CA ALA A 35 -0.18 3.16 15.61
C ALA A 35 -0.12 3.37 14.08
N VAL A 36 -0.29 2.27 13.34
CA VAL A 36 -0.38 2.28 11.88
C VAL A 36 -1.52 1.39 11.42
N THR A 37 -2.30 1.86 10.45
CA THR A 37 -3.25 1.05 9.70
C THR A 37 -2.85 1.00 8.23
N VAL A 38 -3.28 -0.04 7.52
CA VAL A 38 -3.05 -0.19 6.08
C VAL A 38 -4.36 -0.57 5.42
N THR A 39 -4.67 0.05 4.28
CA THR A 39 -5.89 -0.26 3.52
C THR A 39 -5.91 -1.72 3.07
N GLU A 40 -7.07 -2.18 2.62
CA GLU A 40 -7.11 -3.41 1.82
C GLU A 40 -6.22 -3.28 0.58
N MET A 41 -5.78 -4.42 0.05
CA MET A 41 -4.92 -4.46 -1.14
C MET A 41 -5.70 -4.13 -2.40
N VAL A 42 -5.15 -3.23 -3.23
CA VAL A 42 -5.75 -2.83 -4.51
C VAL A 42 -4.84 -3.19 -5.67
N SER A 43 -5.42 -3.71 -6.75
CA SER A 43 -4.66 -4.00 -7.96
C SER A 43 -4.18 -2.72 -8.62
N SER A 44 -2.88 -2.64 -8.92
CA SER A 44 -2.27 -1.52 -9.65
C SER A 44 -2.94 -1.30 -11.01
N ARG A 45 -3.16 -2.37 -11.78
CA ARG A 45 -3.91 -2.32 -13.05
C ARG A 45 -5.32 -1.77 -12.86
N ALA A 46 -6.04 -2.19 -11.81
CA ALA A 46 -7.39 -1.69 -11.56
C ALA A 46 -7.41 -0.19 -11.24
N LEU A 47 -6.38 0.33 -10.57
CA LEU A 47 -6.25 1.77 -10.31
C LEU A 47 -5.96 2.57 -11.59
N VAL A 48 -5.01 2.10 -12.41
CA VAL A 48 -4.67 2.73 -13.69
C VAL A 48 -5.87 2.72 -14.65
N TYR A 49 -6.61 1.61 -14.72
CA TYR A 49 -7.84 1.52 -15.50
C TYR A 49 -9.08 2.14 -14.83
N GLN A 50 -8.89 2.87 -13.73
CA GLN A 50 -9.92 3.66 -13.05
C GLN A 50 -11.16 2.86 -12.59
N ASP A 51 -10.96 1.61 -12.14
CA ASP A 51 -12.05 0.81 -11.57
C ASP A 51 -12.64 1.49 -10.32
N LYS A 52 -13.95 1.78 -10.37
CA LYS A 52 -14.64 2.52 -9.31
C LYS A 52 -14.64 1.79 -7.97
N LYS A 53 -14.74 0.46 -7.97
CA LYS A 53 -14.79 -0.35 -6.74
C LYS A 53 -13.45 -0.28 -6.02
N SER A 54 -12.36 -0.46 -6.76
CA SER A 54 -10.98 -0.43 -6.28
C SER A 54 -10.63 0.88 -5.58
N ARG A 55 -11.09 2.02 -6.12
CA ARG A 55 -10.86 3.35 -5.52
C ARG A 55 -11.52 3.51 -4.15
N GLY A 56 -12.68 2.87 -3.92
CA GLY A 56 -13.39 2.92 -2.65
C GLY A 56 -12.65 2.26 -1.48
N LEU A 57 -11.71 1.34 -1.77
CA LEU A 57 -10.94 0.61 -0.76
C LEU A 57 -9.84 1.46 -0.10
N LEU A 58 -9.43 2.55 -0.77
CA LEU A 58 -8.27 3.38 -0.38
C LEU A 58 -8.59 4.49 0.63
N ARG A 59 -9.75 4.45 1.29
CA ARG A 59 -10.16 5.52 2.20
C ARG A 59 -9.27 5.59 3.45
N LYS A 60 -8.61 6.72 3.68
CA LYS A 60 -7.78 6.97 4.87
C LYS A 60 -8.61 7.03 6.16
N THR A 61 -8.03 6.56 7.27
CA THR A 61 -8.60 6.71 8.62
C THR A 61 -8.47 8.15 9.12
N PRO A 62 -9.42 8.68 9.92
CA PRO A 62 -9.35 10.05 10.42
C PRO A 62 -8.20 10.28 11.43
N SER A 63 -7.68 9.21 12.03
CA SER A 63 -6.62 9.23 13.03
C SER A 63 -5.54 8.18 12.71
N GLY A 64 -4.36 8.38 13.29
CA GLY A 64 -3.20 7.51 13.11
C GLY A 64 -2.53 7.63 11.73
N VAL A 65 -1.41 6.92 11.57
CA VAL A 65 -0.73 6.81 10.28
C VAL A 65 -1.43 5.74 9.44
N CYS A 66 -1.74 6.05 8.18
CA CYS A 66 -2.45 5.15 7.28
C CYS A 66 -1.67 4.95 5.97
N GLY A 67 -1.46 3.69 5.58
CA GLY A 67 -0.84 3.32 4.31
C GLY A 67 -1.84 2.80 3.29
N ALA A 68 -1.69 3.18 2.02
CA ALA A 68 -2.45 2.61 0.91
C ALA A 68 -1.69 1.41 0.32
N GLN A 69 -2.30 0.22 0.34
CA GLN A 69 -1.66 -1.00 -0.18
C GLN A 69 -2.02 -1.27 -1.64
N ILE A 70 -1.00 -1.44 -2.49
CA ILE A 70 -1.14 -1.83 -3.89
C ILE A 70 -0.41 -3.14 -4.19
N PHE A 71 -0.81 -3.83 -5.26
CA PHE A 71 -0.12 -5.02 -5.76
C PHE A 71 -0.08 -5.07 -7.30
N GLY A 72 0.93 -5.73 -7.84
CA GLY A 72 1.15 -5.87 -9.28
C GLY A 72 2.58 -6.30 -9.59
N ASN A 73 2.83 -6.62 -10.86
CA ASN A 73 4.11 -7.15 -11.32
C ASN A 73 4.76 -6.36 -12.47
N ASP A 74 4.18 -5.24 -12.86
CA ASP A 74 4.73 -4.37 -13.89
C ASP A 74 5.26 -3.07 -13.25
N PRO A 75 6.57 -2.76 -13.34
CA PRO A 75 7.15 -1.58 -12.69
C PRO A 75 6.51 -0.25 -13.12
N ALA A 76 6.15 -0.08 -14.39
CA ALA A 76 5.58 1.16 -14.90
C ALA A 76 4.15 1.35 -14.38
N ILE A 77 3.34 0.30 -14.46
CA ILE A 77 1.96 0.31 -13.93
C ILE A 77 1.96 0.48 -12.40
N MET A 78 2.91 -0.13 -11.70
CA MET A 78 3.06 0.03 -10.25
C MET A 78 3.42 1.47 -9.86
N ALA A 79 4.30 2.13 -10.61
CA ALA A 79 4.65 3.53 -10.38
C ALA A 79 3.44 4.46 -10.59
N GLU A 80 2.73 4.31 -11.71
CA GLU A 80 1.53 5.08 -12.00
C GLU A 80 0.45 4.85 -10.93
N ALA A 81 0.18 3.59 -10.59
CA ALA A 81 -0.78 3.22 -9.56
C ALA A 81 -0.41 3.76 -8.17
N ALA A 82 0.88 3.85 -7.83
CA ALA A 82 1.34 4.41 -6.56
C ALA A 82 1.03 5.90 -6.45
N GLY A 83 1.25 6.66 -7.53
CA GLY A 83 0.87 8.07 -7.62
C GLY A 83 -0.64 8.27 -7.48
N ILE A 84 -1.42 7.51 -8.28
CA ILE A 84 -2.90 7.53 -8.22
C ILE A 84 -3.40 7.16 -6.82
N ALA A 85 -2.86 6.11 -6.21
CA ALA A 85 -3.27 5.67 -4.88
C ALA A 85 -3.01 6.74 -3.83
N LEU A 86 -1.85 7.40 -3.87
CA LEU A 86 -1.52 8.46 -2.92
C LEU A 86 -2.47 9.64 -3.05
N GLU A 87 -2.69 10.12 -4.28
CA GLU A 87 -3.54 11.27 -4.59
C GLU A 87 -4.98 11.02 -4.13
N LEU A 88 -5.55 9.85 -4.43
CA LEU A 88 -6.94 9.54 -4.10
C LEU A 88 -7.18 9.26 -2.62
N SER A 89 -6.22 8.65 -1.97
CA SER A 89 -6.38 8.19 -0.58
C SER A 89 -6.06 9.29 0.43
N GLY A 90 -5.12 10.18 0.11
CA GLY A 90 -4.48 11.07 1.09
C GLY A 90 -3.65 10.32 2.15
N CYS A 91 -3.37 9.03 1.94
CA CYS A 91 -2.58 8.20 2.86
C CYS A 91 -1.16 8.73 3.05
N ASP A 92 -0.56 8.36 4.17
CA ASP A 92 0.75 8.85 4.57
C ASP A 92 1.88 8.12 3.84
N PHE A 93 1.63 6.91 3.34
CA PHE A 93 2.58 6.14 2.55
C PHE A 93 1.88 5.14 1.61
N ILE A 94 2.63 4.63 0.64
CA ILE A 94 2.26 3.50 -0.22
C ILE A 94 2.92 2.24 0.31
N ASP A 95 2.17 1.15 0.41
CA ASP A 95 2.64 -0.18 0.76
C ASP A 95 2.55 -1.12 -0.47
N ILE A 96 3.65 -1.77 -0.83
CA ILE A 96 3.67 -2.75 -1.93
C ILE A 96 3.53 -4.16 -1.34
N ASN A 97 2.46 -4.86 -1.73
CA ASN A 97 2.22 -6.24 -1.32
C ASN A 97 3.12 -7.19 -2.10
N MET A 98 4.10 -7.80 -1.41
CA MET A 98 4.94 -8.87 -1.95
C MET A 98 4.74 -10.19 -1.19
N GLY A 99 3.62 -10.33 -0.47
CA GLY A 99 3.41 -11.42 0.48
C GLY A 99 2.18 -12.29 0.25
N CYS A 100 1.15 -11.81 -0.47
CA CYS A 100 -0.10 -12.55 -0.61
C CYS A 100 0.08 -13.86 -1.39
N PRO A 101 -0.24 -15.04 -0.81
CA PRO A 101 -0.10 -16.33 -1.49
C PRO A 101 -1.37 -16.78 -2.23
N MET A 102 -2.43 -15.95 -2.25
CA MET A 102 -3.71 -16.31 -2.87
C MET A 102 -3.48 -16.71 -4.34
N PRO A 103 -3.97 -17.88 -4.81
CA PRO A 103 -3.63 -18.39 -6.14
C PRO A 103 -3.94 -17.42 -7.29
N LYS A 104 -5.02 -16.65 -7.17
CA LYS A 104 -5.39 -15.61 -8.16
C LYS A 104 -4.40 -14.43 -8.24
N ILE A 105 -3.63 -14.20 -7.19
CA ILE A 105 -2.61 -13.15 -7.10
C ILE A 105 -1.26 -13.72 -7.50
N ALA A 106 -0.82 -14.77 -6.79
CA ALA A 106 0.48 -15.41 -7.03
C ALA A 106 0.58 -16.02 -8.44
N GLY A 107 -0.49 -16.64 -8.95
CA GLY A 107 -0.53 -17.22 -10.30
C GLY A 107 -0.40 -16.19 -11.43
N ASN A 108 -0.65 -14.91 -11.16
CA ASN A 108 -0.43 -13.81 -12.11
C ASN A 108 0.97 -13.21 -12.02
N GLY A 109 1.83 -13.71 -11.11
CA GLY A 109 3.15 -13.15 -10.84
C GLY A 109 3.14 -11.96 -9.86
N ASP A 110 2.02 -11.69 -9.19
CA ASP A 110 1.89 -10.65 -8.17
C ASP A 110 2.10 -11.22 -6.74
N GLY A 111 2.10 -10.37 -5.71
CA GLY A 111 2.15 -10.82 -4.32
C GLY A 111 3.43 -11.62 -4.02
N CYS A 112 3.32 -12.79 -3.38
CA CYS A 112 4.50 -13.58 -3.02
C CYS A 112 5.30 -14.11 -4.21
N ALA A 113 4.72 -14.16 -5.41
CA ALA A 113 5.45 -14.57 -6.61
C ALA A 113 6.57 -13.59 -6.97
N LEU A 114 6.46 -12.32 -6.58
CA LEU A 114 7.54 -11.34 -6.74
C LEU A 114 8.82 -11.76 -5.99
N MET A 115 8.69 -12.49 -4.88
CA MET A 115 9.83 -12.97 -4.10
C MET A 115 10.65 -14.05 -4.81
N GLN A 116 10.15 -14.61 -5.92
CA GLN A 116 10.89 -15.53 -6.78
C GLN A 116 11.79 -14.82 -7.79
N ASN A 117 11.60 -13.51 -8.00
CA ASN A 117 12.37 -12.70 -8.93
C ASN A 117 12.72 -11.36 -8.27
N VAL A 118 13.84 -11.36 -7.53
CA VAL A 118 14.27 -10.24 -6.71
C VAL A 118 14.60 -9.01 -7.57
N GLU A 119 15.11 -9.20 -8.79
CA GLU A 119 15.40 -8.12 -9.73
C GLU A 119 14.12 -7.39 -10.17
N LEU A 120 13.06 -8.14 -10.48
CA LEU A 120 11.75 -7.55 -10.79
C LEU A 120 11.18 -6.83 -9.57
N ALA A 121 11.23 -7.45 -8.39
CA ALA A 121 10.76 -6.85 -7.15
C ALA A 121 11.48 -5.51 -6.89
N ALA A 122 12.82 -5.47 -6.99
CA ALA A 122 13.62 -4.27 -6.82
C ALA A 122 13.20 -3.15 -7.80
N ARG A 123 13.03 -3.49 -9.09
CA ARG A 123 12.54 -2.53 -10.10
C ARG A 123 11.17 -1.95 -9.76
N ILE A 124 10.26 -2.78 -9.23
CA ILE A 124 8.92 -2.34 -8.78
C ILE A 124 9.04 -1.37 -7.60
N VAL A 125 9.88 -1.69 -6.62
CA VAL A 125 10.11 -0.80 -5.45
C VAL A 125 10.68 0.53 -5.90
N GLU A 126 11.72 0.52 -6.73
CA GLU A 126 12.38 1.73 -7.23
C GLU A 126 11.41 2.62 -8.00
N ALA A 127 10.65 2.02 -8.93
CA ALA A 127 9.67 2.74 -9.75
C ALA A 127 8.55 3.34 -8.89
N GLY A 128 7.99 2.55 -7.96
CA GLY A 128 6.97 3.01 -7.01
C GLY A 128 7.47 4.13 -6.09
N ALA A 129 8.69 4.00 -5.57
CA ALA A 129 9.28 5.01 -4.70
C ALA A 129 9.58 6.32 -5.46
N ALA A 130 10.00 6.24 -6.73
CA ALA A 130 10.23 7.42 -7.57
C ALA A 130 8.94 8.18 -7.90
N ALA A 131 7.80 7.48 -8.01
CA ALA A 131 6.50 8.08 -8.31
C ALA A 131 5.81 8.78 -7.13
N VAL A 132 6.25 8.53 -5.89
CA VAL A 132 5.55 8.98 -4.68
C VAL A 132 6.40 10.02 -3.92
N PRO A 133 6.14 11.33 -4.05
CA PRO A 133 6.90 12.36 -3.37
C PRO A 133 6.64 12.34 -1.85
N GLY A 134 7.66 12.45 -1.01
CA GLY A 134 7.51 12.57 0.45
C GLY A 134 7.46 14.01 0.97
N PRO A 135 7.24 14.21 2.28
CA PRO A 135 7.56 15.48 2.94
C PRO A 135 9.09 15.69 2.94
N GLY A 136 9.58 16.82 2.43
CA GLY A 136 11.01 17.07 2.24
C GLY A 136 11.62 16.24 1.11
N ALA A 137 12.85 15.73 1.29
CA ALA A 137 13.58 14.91 0.30
C ALA A 137 13.36 13.38 0.46
N GLY A 138 12.53 12.94 1.41
CA GLY A 138 12.25 11.51 1.67
C GLY A 138 11.20 10.92 0.72
N ARG A 139 11.16 9.60 0.56
CA ARG A 139 10.16 8.88 -0.27
C ARG A 139 9.10 8.19 0.60
N ARG A 140 7.83 8.24 0.18
CA ARG A 140 6.65 7.73 0.91
C ARG A 140 6.28 6.28 0.56
N CYS A 141 7.24 5.42 0.23
CA CYS A 141 6.98 4.04 -0.20
C CYS A 141 7.60 3.01 0.77
N ARG A 142 6.83 1.98 1.10
CA ARG A 142 7.18 0.86 1.97
C ARG A 142 6.90 -0.46 1.25
N CYS A 143 7.77 -1.45 1.42
CA CYS A 143 7.53 -2.81 0.92
C CYS A 143 7.21 -3.74 2.08
N ARG A 144 6.33 -4.72 1.85
CA ARG A 144 5.93 -5.72 2.84
C ARG A 144 5.97 -7.14 2.29
#